data_AF-A0A2R3Z1B7-F1
#
_entry.id   AF-A0A2R3Z1B7-F1
#
_cell.length_a   1.000
_cell.length_b   1.000
_cell.length_c   1.000
_cell.angle_alpha   90.00
_cell.angle_beta   90.00
_cell.angle_gamma   90.00
#
_symmetry.space_group_name_H-M   'P 1'
#
loop_
_entity.id
_entity.type
_entity.pdbx_description
1 polymer ?
#
loop_
_entity_poly.entity_id
_entity_poly.type
_entity_poly.pdbx_seq_one_letter_code
_entity_poly.pdbx_strand_id
1 'polypeptide(L)'
;MKRVIIIAVLLLCQFSCRDSGQDKSEASSQNAPKTYQEENTEPTGNSNIEDTSVTARKTGIDAEKYSDENREISAGNIAGKYIRKDHNEDINCSCYCLEIVLSGTSELCLADKDLYINARFQQNGNKINVYYDGKASKTTNTEIPWEKFDKTVKIAEITTEPDGGLKLDWKGFSIDNKIAVDYALYGKKTLEGTYKKL
;
A
#
# COMPACT_ATOMS: atom_id res chain seq x y z
N MET A 1 -40.41 -32.10 32.95
CA MET A 1 -39.93 -31.16 34.01
C MET A 1 -38.65 -31.71 34.59
N LYS A 2 -37.52 -31.03 34.37
CA LYS A 2 -36.22 -31.17 35.07
C LYS A 2 -35.24 -30.23 34.34
N ARG A 3 -35.50 -28.93 34.51
CA ARG A 3 -34.54 -27.87 34.24
C ARG A 3 -34.13 -27.30 35.60
N VAL A 4 -32.95 -26.73 35.61
CA VAL A 4 -32.40 -25.80 36.59
C VAL A 4 -31.67 -26.45 37.77
N ILE A 5 -30.52 -25.86 38.05
CA ILE A 5 -29.56 -26.01 39.16
C ILE A 5 -28.26 -26.62 38.63
N ILE A 6 -27.12 -25.98 38.99
CA ILE A 6 -25.74 -26.15 38.48
C ILE A 6 -25.52 -25.10 37.35
N ILE A 7 -24.90 -23.93 37.52
CA ILE A 7 -23.82 -23.51 38.43
C ILE A 7 -23.84 -21.97 38.56
N ALA A 8 -24.01 -21.51 39.80
CA ALA A 8 -23.69 -20.15 40.22
C ALA A 8 -22.22 -20.12 40.66
N VAL A 9 -21.28 -19.85 39.75
CA VAL A 9 -19.87 -19.57 40.06
C VAL A 9 -19.33 -18.64 38.98
N LEU A 10 -19.51 -17.33 39.11
CA LEU A 10 -18.78 -16.29 38.36
C LEU A 10 -19.00 -14.91 39.00
N LEU A 11 -18.81 -14.83 40.32
CA LEU A 11 -18.66 -13.58 41.04
C LEU A 11 -17.34 -13.63 41.80
N LEU A 12 -16.25 -13.48 41.06
CA LEU A 12 -14.93 -13.22 41.62
C LEU A 12 -14.37 -11.92 41.03
N CYS A 13 -14.30 -10.95 41.93
CA CYS A 13 -13.17 -10.04 42.13
C CYS A 13 -12.68 -9.25 40.92
N GLN A 14 -13.04 -7.96 40.84
CA GLN A 14 -12.15 -6.90 40.36
C GLN A 14 -12.46 -5.58 41.06
N PHE A 15 -11.87 -5.35 42.24
CA PHE A 15 -11.60 -4.00 42.76
C PHE A 15 -10.13 -3.93 43.15
N SER A 16 -9.30 -3.42 42.24
CA SER A 16 -8.13 -2.60 42.54
C SER A 16 -7.41 -2.25 41.24
N CYS A 17 -7.51 -1.00 40.80
CA CYS A 17 -6.33 -0.26 40.36
C CYS A 17 -6.50 1.22 40.68
N ARG A 18 -5.42 1.72 41.26
CA ARG A 18 -5.23 2.94 42.04
C ARG A 18 -5.03 4.12 41.11
N ASP A 19 -5.82 5.18 41.34
CA ASP A 19 -5.62 6.49 40.75
C ASP A 19 -4.41 7.15 41.42
N SER A 20 -3.51 7.70 40.61
CA SER A 20 -2.44 8.59 41.08
C SER A 20 -2.33 9.73 40.07
N GLY A 21 -3.13 10.76 40.30
CA GLY A 21 -3.00 12.05 39.67
C GLY A 21 -1.97 12.96 40.35
N GLN A 22 -1.44 13.87 39.52
CA GLN A 22 -0.69 15.11 39.83
C GLN A 22 0.74 14.94 40.37
N ASP A 23 1.77 15.61 39.83
CA ASP A 23 1.82 17.05 39.50
C ASP A 23 2.69 17.42 38.30
N LYS A 24 2.29 18.53 37.66
CA LYS A 24 3.11 19.40 36.81
C LYS A 24 4.07 20.21 37.71
N SER A 25 5.27 20.53 37.22
CA SER A 25 5.83 21.90 37.29
C SER A 25 7.12 22.05 36.49
N GLU A 26 7.29 23.28 36.01
CA GLU A 26 8.19 23.78 34.98
C GLU A 26 9.59 24.17 35.49
N ALA A 27 10.56 24.25 34.57
CA ALA A 27 11.61 25.28 34.47
C ALA A 27 12.28 25.12 33.09
N SER A 28 11.95 25.92 32.06
CA SER A 28 12.40 27.30 31.76
C SER A 28 13.90 27.48 31.54
N SER A 29 14.30 27.69 30.28
CA SER A 29 15.16 28.79 29.80
C SER A 29 15.41 28.61 28.29
N GLN A 30 14.75 29.39 27.43
CA GLN A 30 15.30 30.61 26.79
C GLN A 30 16.53 30.33 25.90
N ASN A 31 16.36 30.44 24.58
CA ASN A 31 16.83 31.62 23.83
C ASN A 31 16.45 31.61 22.33
N ALA A 32 16.33 32.83 21.83
CA ALA A 32 15.61 33.34 20.66
C ALA A 32 16.35 33.14 19.29
N PRO A 33 15.75 33.59 18.17
CA PRO A 33 16.01 33.09 16.81
C PRO A 33 17.12 33.86 16.07
N LYS A 34 17.65 33.27 14.99
CA LYS A 34 18.45 33.99 14.00
C LYS A 34 17.85 33.84 12.59
N THR A 35 17.20 34.92 12.17
CA THR A 35 17.02 35.37 10.80
C THR A 35 18.36 35.82 10.21
N TYR A 36 18.63 35.50 8.94
CA TYR A 36 19.47 36.32 8.07
C TYR A 36 18.82 36.44 6.68
N GLN A 37 18.65 37.69 6.25
CA GLN A 37 18.37 38.16 4.88
C GLN A 37 19.58 37.88 3.97
N GLU A 38 19.38 37.42 2.73
CA GLU A 38 19.25 38.18 1.47
C GLU A 38 20.59 38.73 0.95
N GLU A 39 21.06 38.24 -0.21
CA GLU A 39 21.66 39.12 -1.24
C GLU A 39 21.66 38.47 -2.63
N ASN A 40 21.21 39.26 -3.61
CA ASN A 40 21.16 39.01 -5.05
C ASN A 40 22.55 39.00 -5.69
N THR A 41 22.77 38.17 -6.71
CA THR A 41 23.57 38.56 -7.89
C THR A 41 23.19 37.72 -9.11
N GLU A 42 22.57 38.35 -10.09
CA GLU A 42 22.59 38.02 -11.52
C GLU A 42 23.31 39.19 -12.25
N PRO A 43 23.55 39.21 -13.58
CA PRO A 43 23.85 38.14 -14.54
C PRO A 43 24.99 38.54 -15.52
N THR A 44 25.65 37.61 -16.23
CA THR A 44 26.36 37.84 -17.52
C THR A 44 26.90 36.49 -18.03
N GLY A 45 26.88 36.09 -19.30
CA GLY A 45 26.44 36.68 -20.56
C GLY A 45 26.72 35.68 -21.71
N ASN A 46 25.80 35.66 -22.68
CA ASN A 46 25.87 35.32 -24.11
C ASN A 46 26.95 34.39 -24.70
N SER A 47 26.50 33.41 -25.50
CA SER A 47 26.62 33.33 -26.99
C SER A 47 26.11 31.95 -27.46
N ASN A 48 24.94 31.83 -28.11
CA ASN A 48 24.59 32.06 -29.53
C ASN A 48 24.92 30.91 -30.51
N ILE A 49 23.84 30.43 -31.17
CA ILE A 49 23.73 30.04 -32.60
C ILE A 49 24.34 28.64 -32.94
N GLU A 50 23.72 27.71 -33.68
CA GLU A 50 22.91 27.82 -34.90
C GLU A 50 22.03 26.58 -35.18
N ASP A 51 20.98 26.89 -35.93
CA ASP A 51 20.02 26.05 -36.66
C ASP A 51 20.69 25.17 -37.75
N THR A 52 20.19 23.95 -37.99
CA THR A 52 20.30 23.32 -39.33
C THR A 52 19.16 22.32 -39.55
N SER A 53 18.24 22.74 -40.40
CA SER A 53 17.28 21.92 -41.13
C SER A 53 17.93 20.95 -42.12
N VAL A 54 17.44 19.71 -42.22
CA VAL A 54 17.49 18.91 -43.46
C VAL A 54 16.17 18.16 -43.65
N THR A 55 15.52 18.46 -44.78
CA THR A 55 14.28 17.87 -45.27
C THR A 55 14.55 16.64 -46.16
N ALA A 56 13.56 15.73 -46.19
CA ALA A 56 13.20 14.75 -47.24
C ALA A 56 13.69 13.30 -47.09
N ARG A 57 12.74 12.37 -46.92
CA ARG A 57 12.09 11.63 -48.03
C ARG A 57 10.94 10.74 -47.54
N LYS A 58 9.81 10.81 -48.26
CA LYS A 58 8.74 9.80 -48.28
C LYS A 58 9.25 8.53 -48.97
N THR A 59 8.96 7.38 -48.39
CA THR A 59 8.56 6.16 -49.11
C THR A 59 7.70 5.32 -48.16
N GLY A 60 6.42 5.16 -48.50
CA GLY A 60 5.56 4.16 -47.88
C GLY A 60 5.96 2.78 -48.39
N ILE A 61 6.00 1.82 -47.48
CA ILE A 61 5.84 0.39 -47.76
C ILE A 61 5.01 -0.14 -46.59
N ASP A 62 3.76 -0.49 -46.90
CA ASP A 62 2.95 -1.35 -46.06
C ASP A 62 3.70 -2.66 -45.84
N ALA A 63 4.06 -2.90 -44.59
CA ALA A 63 4.41 -4.21 -44.10
C ALA A 63 3.56 -4.46 -42.86
N GLU A 64 2.41 -5.09 -43.08
CA GLU A 64 1.74 -5.89 -42.07
C GLU A 64 2.76 -6.87 -41.51
N LYS A 65 3.35 -6.50 -40.38
CA LYS A 65 4.13 -7.40 -39.55
C LYS A 65 3.42 -7.44 -38.22
N TYR A 66 2.66 -8.53 -38.04
CA TYR A 66 2.33 -9.08 -36.73
C TYR A 66 3.60 -9.07 -35.89
N SER A 67 3.75 -8.01 -35.09
CA SER A 67 4.65 -7.99 -33.97
C SER A 67 3.80 -8.46 -32.81
N ASP A 68 3.99 -9.73 -32.47
CA ASP A 68 3.72 -10.25 -31.14
C ASP A 68 4.62 -9.45 -30.18
N GLU A 69 4.18 -8.24 -29.85
CA GLU A 69 4.81 -7.42 -28.83
C GLU A 69 4.47 -8.10 -27.50
N ASN A 70 5.39 -8.97 -27.08
CA ASN A 70 5.67 -9.20 -25.69
C ASN A 70 6.11 -7.84 -25.11
N ARG A 71 5.14 -6.95 -24.89
CA ARG A 71 5.35 -5.65 -24.25
C ARG A 71 5.84 -5.98 -22.86
N GLU A 72 7.15 -5.89 -22.65
CA GLU A 72 7.68 -5.65 -21.32
C GLU A 72 7.07 -4.32 -20.88
N ILE A 73 5.98 -4.41 -20.12
CA ILE A 73 5.32 -3.26 -19.51
C ILE A 73 6.37 -2.67 -18.57
N SER A 74 7.02 -1.62 -19.05
CA SER A 74 8.01 -0.85 -18.31
C SER A 74 7.45 -0.50 -16.93
N ALA A 75 8.28 -0.78 -15.92
CA ALA A 75 8.18 -0.37 -14.51
C ALA A 75 7.44 0.95 -14.26
N GLY A 76 7.64 1.95 -15.13
CA GLY A 76 7.09 3.28 -14.98
C GLY A 76 5.56 3.39 -15.12
N ASN A 77 4.89 2.40 -15.73
CA ASN A 77 3.45 2.49 -16.04
C ASN A 77 2.51 1.73 -15.07
N ILE A 78 3.07 1.01 -14.08
CA ILE A 78 2.28 0.19 -13.16
C ILE A 78 1.75 0.94 -11.93
N ALA A 79 2.30 2.11 -11.64
CA ALA A 79 1.78 2.95 -10.58
C ALA A 79 0.37 3.47 -10.95
N GLY A 80 -0.47 3.61 -9.94
CA GLY A 80 -1.83 4.12 -10.08
C GLY A 80 -2.87 3.27 -9.38
N LYS A 81 -4.13 3.60 -9.66
CA LYS A 81 -5.29 2.96 -9.05
C LYS A 81 -5.88 1.91 -9.97
N TYR A 82 -6.23 0.78 -9.37
CA TYR A 82 -6.77 -0.38 -10.07
C TYR A 82 -7.99 -0.88 -9.31
N ILE A 83 -9.01 -1.34 -10.03
CA ILE A 83 -10.22 -1.95 -9.48
C ILE A 83 -10.28 -3.43 -9.84
N ARG A 84 -10.75 -4.26 -8.92
CA ARG A 84 -10.88 -5.69 -9.17
C ARG A 84 -11.95 -5.95 -10.24
N LYS A 85 -11.62 -6.75 -11.25
CA LYS A 85 -12.44 -6.96 -12.46
C LYS A 85 -13.81 -7.57 -12.12
N ASP A 86 -13.93 -8.32 -11.04
CA ASP A 86 -15.17 -8.95 -10.59
C ASP A 86 -16.00 -8.07 -9.63
N HIS A 87 -15.51 -6.88 -9.24
CA HIS A 87 -16.18 -5.94 -8.32
C HIS A 87 -16.17 -4.52 -8.91
N ASN A 88 -16.59 -4.39 -10.17
CA ASN A 88 -16.58 -3.12 -10.90
C ASN A 88 -17.55 -2.08 -10.33
N GLU A 89 -18.48 -2.49 -9.48
CA GLU A 89 -19.40 -1.63 -8.73
C GLU A 89 -18.70 -0.78 -7.67
N ASP A 90 -17.51 -1.17 -7.20
CA ASP A 90 -16.72 -0.43 -6.20
C ASP A 90 -15.89 0.72 -6.82
N ILE A 91 -16.52 1.53 -7.67
CA ILE A 91 -15.87 2.62 -8.41
C ILE A 91 -15.20 3.64 -7.47
N ASN A 92 -15.72 3.78 -6.25
CA ASN A 92 -15.19 4.68 -5.23
C ASN A 92 -14.02 4.08 -4.43
N CYS A 93 -13.61 2.85 -4.71
CA CYS A 93 -12.53 2.15 -4.02
C CYS A 93 -12.72 2.05 -2.50
N SER A 94 -13.88 1.58 -2.08
CA SER A 94 -14.16 1.31 -0.67
C SER A 94 -13.34 0.15 -0.12
N CYS A 95 -13.14 -0.93 -0.90
CA CYS A 95 -12.38 -2.09 -0.45
C CYS A 95 -11.72 -2.95 -1.56
N TYR A 96 -12.19 -2.86 -2.82
CA TYR A 96 -11.76 -3.75 -3.91
C TYR A 96 -10.82 -3.09 -4.91
N CYS A 97 -10.09 -2.06 -4.47
CA CYS A 97 -9.08 -1.39 -5.28
C CYS A 97 -7.67 -1.62 -4.73
N LEU A 98 -6.70 -1.48 -5.62
CA LEU A 98 -5.28 -1.39 -5.30
C LEU A 98 -4.78 -0.01 -5.74
N GLU A 99 -4.12 0.70 -4.85
CA GLU A 99 -3.35 1.88 -5.18
C GLU A 99 -1.87 1.52 -5.12
N ILE A 100 -1.23 1.37 -6.27
CA ILE A 100 0.17 0.99 -6.35
C ILE A 100 1.02 2.25 -6.35
N VAL A 101 1.76 2.44 -5.27
CA VAL A 101 2.79 3.48 -5.13
C VAL A 101 4.15 2.81 -4.93
N LEU A 102 5.11 3.07 -5.82
CA LEU A 102 6.46 2.48 -5.75
C LEU A 102 7.37 3.18 -4.72
N SER A 103 6.92 4.30 -4.17
CA SER A 103 7.57 5.04 -3.09
C SER A 103 6.59 5.22 -1.93
N GLY A 104 6.95 4.74 -0.74
CA GLY A 104 6.12 4.82 0.46
C GLY A 104 5.20 3.61 0.62
N THR A 105 4.01 3.85 1.18
CA THR A 105 3.00 2.83 1.47
C THR A 105 1.64 3.25 0.92
N SER A 106 0.81 2.28 0.56
CA SER A 106 -0.63 2.50 0.37
C SER A 106 -1.46 1.60 1.27
N GLU A 107 -2.71 1.99 1.47
CA GLU A 107 -3.64 1.26 2.30
C GLU A 107 -4.33 0.14 1.48
N LEU A 108 -4.42 -1.05 2.05
CA LEU A 108 -5.16 -2.19 1.51
C LEU A 108 -6.30 -2.57 2.43
N CYS A 109 -7.47 -2.86 1.86
CA CYS A 109 -8.64 -3.36 2.57
C CYS A 109 -8.66 -4.91 2.58
N LEU A 110 -8.56 -5.49 3.77
CA LEU A 110 -8.58 -6.95 3.98
C LEU A 110 -9.99 -7.49 4.23
N ALA A 111 -10.86 -6.65 4.79
CA ALA A 111 -12.27 -6.90 5.02
C ALA A 111 -13.02 -5.57 5.06
N ASP A 112 -14.10 -5.46 4.30
CA ASP A 112 -14.86 -4.21 4.15
C ASP A 112 -15.25 -3.61 5.50
N LYS A 113 -14.96 -2.31 5.68
CA LYS A 113 -15.23 -1.49 6.87
C LYS A 113 -14.63 -1.98 8.19
N ASP A 114 -13.77 -2.99 8.18
CA ASP A 114 -13.27 -3.62 9.41
C ASP A 114 -11.74 -3.63 9.45
N LEU A 115 -11.10 -4.19 8.41
CA LEU A 115 -9.68 -4.52 8.44
C LEU A 115 -8.91 -3.86 7.31
N TYR A 116 -7.96 -3.01 7.67
CA TYR A 116 -7.09 -2.29 6.75
C TYR A 116 -5.62 -2.35 7.20
N ILE A 117 -4.71 -2.40 6.25
CA ILE A 117 -3.26 -2.41 6.49
C ILE A 117 -2.58 -1.40 5.59
N ASN A 118 -1.41 -0.93 6.02
CA ASN A 118 -0.46 -0.26 5.14
C ASN A 118 0.44 -1.32 4.52
N ALA A 119 0.68 -1.20 3.22
CA ALA A 119 1.54 -2.08 2.46
C ALA A 119 2.55 -1.28 1.63
N ARG A 120 3.76 -1.82 1.55
CA ARG A 120 4.84 -1.32 0.68
C ARG A 120 4.97 -2.19 -0.56
N PHE A 121 5.14 -1.56 -1.71
CA PHE A 121 5.25 -2.23 -3.01
C PHE A 121 6.70 -2.17 -3.46
N GLN A 122 7.26 -3.31 -3.82
CA GLN A 122 8.63 -3.39 -4.32
C GLN A 122 8.63 -4.13 -5.64
N GLN A 123 9.09 -3.45 -6.68
CA GLN A 123 9.26 -4.07 -7.98
C GLN A 123 10.41 -5.09 -7.95
N ASN A 124 10.19 -6.24 -8.58
CA ASN A 124 11.14 -7.31 -8.77
C ASN A 124 10.96 -7.90 -10.17
N GLY A 125 11.68 -7.35 -11.15
CA GLY A 125 11.48 -7.65 -12.57
C GLY A 125 10.06 -7.28 -13.02
N ASN A 126 9.36 -8.25 -13.62
CA ASN A 126 7.98 -8.10 -14.11
C ASN A 126 6.92 -8.35 -13.03
N LYS A 127 7.34 -8.43 -11.77
CA LYS A 127 6.48 -8.67 -10.62
C LYS A 127 6.60 -7.52 -9.63
N ILE A 128 5.56 -7.34 -8.82
CA ILE A 128 5.60 -6.50 -7.64
C ILE A 128 5.36 -7.38 -6.42
N ASN A 129 6.31 -7.38 -5.51
CA ASN A 129 6.12 -7.96 -4.20
C ASN A 129 5.43 -6.94 -3.30
N VAL A 130 4.40 -7.38 -2.60
CA VAL A 130 3.66 -6.57 -1.62
C VAL A 130 4.05 -7.04 -0.24
N TYR A 131 4.43 -6.11 0.63
CA TYR A 131 4.83 -6.42 2.00
C TYR A 131 3.99 -5.65 2.99
N TYR A 132 3.69 -6.27 4.12
CA TYR A 132 3.05 -5.62 5.25
C TYR A 132 3.96 -4.54 5.86
N ASP A 133 3.40 -3.38 6.15
CA ASP A 133 4.12 -2.28 6.80
C ASP A 133 3.50 -1.86 8.14
N GLY A 134 2.23 -2.19 8.38
CA GLY A 134 1.59 -1.93 9.66
C GLY A 134 0.08 -1.97 9.57
N LYS A 135 -0.57 -1.99 10.73
CA LYS A 135 -2.02 -1.81 10.84
C LYS A 135 -2.37 -0.39 10.39
N ALA A 136 -3.38 -0.23 9.54
CA ALA A 136 -3.88 1.10 9.23
C ALA A 136 -4.57 1.73 10.46
N SER A 137 -4.55 3.06 10.56
CA SER A 137 -5.12 3.79 11.72
C SER A 137 -6.61 3.55 11.91
N LYS A 138 -7.34 3.35 10.81
CA LYS A 138 -8.80 3.11 10.81
C LYS A 138 -9.20 1.68 11.17
N THR A 139 -8.25 0.76 11.28
CA THR A 139 -8.52 -0.63 11.70
C THR A 139 -8.71 -0.67 13.21
N THR A 140 -9.90 -1.05 13.66
CA THR A 140 -10.26 -1.08 15.09
C THR A 140 -10.02 -2.43 15.74
N ASN A 141 -9.87 -3.51 14.96
CA ASN A 141 -9.61 -4.84 15.49
C ASN A 141 -8.28 -4.90 16.27
N THR A 142 -8.38 -5.25 17.56
CA THR A 142 -7.24 -5.40 18.49
C THR A 142 -6.89 -6.86 18.80
N GLU A 143 -7.68 -7.81 18.31
CA GLU A 143 -7.47 -9.25 18.56
C GLU A 143 -6.36 -9.82 17.67
N ILE A 144 -6.17 -9.25 16.49
CA ILE A 144 -5.09 -9.62 15.58
C ILE A 144 -3.75 -9.12 16.16
N PRO A 145 -2.71 -9.99 16.26
CA PRO A 145 -1.41 -9.64 16.83
C PRO A 145 -0.54 -8.90 15.80
N TRP A 146 -0.99 -7.72 15.37
CA TRP A 146 -0.37 -6.92 14.29
C TRP A 146 1.16 -6.75 14.42
N GLU A 147 1.65 -6.54 15.64
CA GLU A 147 3.07 -6.34 15.92
C GLU A 147 3.94 -7.60 15.74
N LYS A 148 3.32 -8.78 15.62
CA LYS A 148 4.04 -10.05 15.41
C LYS A 148 4.26 -10.39 13.94
N PHE A 149 3.58 -9.70 13.02
CA PHE A 149 3.67 -10.03 11.61
C PHE A 149 5.00 -9.60 11.00
N ASP A 150 5.57 -10.50 10.20
CA ASP A 150 6.81 -10.26 9.49
C ASP A 150 6.63 -9.17 8.43
N LYS A 151 7.37 -8.07 8.57
CA LYS A 151 7.38 -6.99 7.57
C LYS A 151 8.30 -7.27 6.40
N THR A 152 9.15 -8.30 6.47
CA THR A 152 10.15 -8.65 5.44
C THR A 152 9.70 -9.76 4.50
N VAL A 153 8.65 -10.50 4.85
CA VAL A 153 8.04 -11.54 4.03
C VAL A 153 6.91 -10.94 3.20
N LYS A 154 6.87 -11.25 1.90
CA LYS A 154 5.80 -10.74 1.03
C LYS A 154 4.45 -11.37 1.39
N ILE A 155 3.43 -10.55 1.51
CA ILE A 155 2.04 -10.96 1.79
C ILE A 155 1.23 -11.18 0.52
N ALA A 156 1.69 -10.62 -0.61
CA ALA A 156 1.12 -10.86 -1.93
C ALA A 156 2.17 -10.66 -3.03
N GLU A 157 1.86 -11.16 -4.22
CA GLU A 157 2.62 -10.94 -5.45
C GLU A 157 1.67 -10.46 -6.54
N ILE A 158 2.07 -9.41 -7.26
CA ILE A 158 1.32 -8.86 -8.39
C ILE A 158 2.10 -9.13 -9.67
N THR A 159 1.42 -9.64 -10.68
CA THR A 159 1.94 -9.83 -12.05
C THR A 159 1.15 -8.99 -13.03
N THR A 160 1.81 -8.36 -13.99
CA THR A 160 1.16 -7.65 -15.09
C THR A 160 0.56 -8.64 -16.10
N GLU A 161 -0.65 -8.35 -16.56
CA GLU A 161 -1.31 -9.05 -17.66
C GLU A 161 -1.01 -8.33 -19.01
N PRO A 162 -1.07 -9.03 -20.16
CA PRO A 162 -0.79 -8.44 -21.47
C PRO A 162 -1.69 -7.25 -21.85
N ASP A 163 -2.90 -7.18 -21.28
CA ASP A 163 -3.86 -6.09 -21.48
C ASP A 163 -3.54 -4.84 -20.63
N GLY A 164 -2.43 -4.86 -19.87
CA GLY A 164 -2.09 -3.81 -18.91
C GLY A 164 -2.84 -3.92 -17.58
N GLY A 165 -3.67 -4.95 -17.41
CA GLY A 165 -4.26 -5.35 -16.14
C GLY A 165 -3.25 -5.96 -15.19
N LEU A 166 -3.71 -6.29 -13.98
CA LEU A 166 -2.89 -6.91 -12.95
C LEU A 166 -3.55 -8.16 -12.42
N LYS A 167 -2.76 -9.12 -11.97
CA LYS A 167 -3.22 -10.26 -11.18
C LYS A 167 -2.49 -10.26 -9.84
N LEU A 168 -3.26 -10.26 -8.74
CA LEU A 168 -2.75 -10.33 -7.39
C LEU A 168 -2.99 -11.73 -6.82
N ASP A 169 -1.90 -12.37 -6.40
CA ASP A 169 -1.86 -13.66 -5.71
C ASP A 169 -1.54 -13.43 -4.21
N TRP A 170 -2.54 -13.66 -3.36
CA TRP A 170 -2.46 -13.41 -1.93
C TRP A 170 -1.80 -14.59 -1.20
N LYS A 171 -0.71 -14.30 -0.49
CA LYS A 171 0.09 -15.28 0.27
C LYS A 171 -0.29 -15.33 1.75
N GLY A 172 -0.80 -14.22 2.29
CA GLY A 172 -1.14 -14.09 3.70
C GLY A 172 0.01 -13.60 4.57
N PHE A 173 -0.31 -13.34 5.84
CA PHE A 173 0.66 -12.90 6.83
C PHE A 173 1.59 -14.03 7.27
N SER A 174 2.78 -13.65 7.72
CA SER A 174 3.74 -14.57 8.33
C SER A 174 4.13 -14.10 9.72
N ILE A 175 4.47 -15.06 10.58
CA ILE A 175 5.11 -14.87 11.88
C ILE A 175 6.31 -15.82 11.90
N ASP A 176 7.50 -15.29 12.22
CA ASP A 176 8.75 -16.06 12.23
C ASP A 176 9.04 -16.77 10.90
N ASN A 177 8.78 -16.08 9.79
CA ASN A 177 8.87 -16.55 8.40
C ASN A 177 7.97 -17.75 8.04
N LYS A 178 6.93 -18.01 8.84
CA LYS A 178 5.93 -19.05 8.57
C LYS A 178 4.57 -18.43 8.39
N ILE A 179 3.82 -18.92 7.40
CA ILE A 179 2.45 -18.48 7.16
C ILE A 179 1.64 -18.64 8.45
N ALA A 180 1.08 -17.54 8.93
CA ALA A 180 0.25 -17.52 10.10
C ALA A 180 -1.16 -17.98 9.69
N VAL A 181 -1.41 -19.29 9.78
CA VAL A 181 -2.60 -19.95 9.20
C VAL A 181 -3.91 -19.28 9.59
N ASP A 182 -4.06 -18.90 10.85
CA ASP A 182 -5.26 -18.23 11.37
C ASP A 182 -5.53 -16.87 10.70
N TYR A 183 -4.49 -16.23 10.17
CA TYR A 183 -4.56 -14.91 9.55
C TYR A 183 -4.35 -14.94 8.03
N ALA A 184 -4.03 -16.10 7.45
CA ALA A 184 -3.67 -16.23 6.04
C ALA A 184 -4.82 -15.90 5.08
N LEU A 185 -6.07 -16.03 5.54
CA LEU A 185 -7.26 -15.78 4.73
C LEU A 185 -7.73 -14.32 4.72
N TYR A 186 -7.25 -13.47 5.63
CA TYR A 186 -7.55 -12.04 5.59
C TYR A 186 -7.00 -11.44 4.30
N GLY A 187 -7.80 -10.66 3.57
CA GLY A 187 -7.41 -10.16 2.25
C GLY A 187 -7.63 -11.14 1.09
N LYS A 188 -7.74 -12.46 1.33
CA LYS A 188 -7.97 -13.41 0.24
C LYS A 188 -9.32 -13.19 -0.47
N LYS A 189 -10.35 -12.75 0.25
CA LYS A 189 -11.67 -12.46 -0.36
C LYS A 189 -11.75 -11.09 -1.03
N THR A 190 -10.95 -10.11 -0.60
CA THR A 190 -11.03 -8.70 -1.05
C THR A 190 -9.94 -8.30 -2.04
N LEU A 191 -8.76 -8.93 -1.95
CA LEU A 191 -7.57 -8.56 -2.73
C LEU A 191 -7.13 -9.61 -3.75
N GLU A 192 -7.39 -10.90 -3.52
CA GLU A 192 -7.08 -11.93 -4.53
C GLU A 192 -7.90 -11.65 -5.79
N GLY A 193 -7.25 -11.74 -6.96
CA GLY A 193 -7.95 -11.71 -8.24
C GLY A 193 -7.23 -10.92 -9.33
N THR A 194 -7.99 -10.53 -10.33
CA THR A 194 -7.52 -9.74 -11.47
C THR A 194 -8.09 -8.34 -11.42
N TYR A 195 -7.34 -7.38 -11.94
CA TYR A 195 -7.58 -5.96 -11.80
C TYR A 195 -7.43 -5.26 -13.15
N LYS A 196 -8.21 -4.21 -13.35
CA LYS A 196 -8.05 -3.26 -14.45
C LYS A 196 -7.70 -1.89 -13.88
N LYS A 197 -6.96 -1.10 -14.66
CA LYS A 197 -6.66 0.28 -14.28
C LYS A 197 -7.96 1.09 -14.26
N LEU A 198 -8.14 1.92 -13.22
CA LEU A 198 -9.22 2.89 -13.14
C LEU A 198 -8.93 4.12 -14.01
#